data_AF-A0A969TVD8-F1
#
_entry.id   AF-A0A969TVD8-F1
#
_cell.length_a   1.000
_cell.length_b   1.000
_cell.length_c   1.000
_cell.angle_alpha   90.00
_cell.angle_beta   90.00
_cell.angle_gamma   90.00
#
_symmetry.space_group_name_H-M   'P 1'
#
loop_
_entity.id
_entity.type
_entity.pdbx_description
1 polymer ?
#
loop_
_entity_poly.entity_id
_entity_poly.type
_entity_poly.pdbx_seq_one_letter_code
_entity_poly.pdbx_strand_id
1 'polypeptide(L)'
;MKIAIYQPEIPDTIVTAEARNQHVKRLAQAIRLHAAKEPFDMIVLPELATITYSREAFLALDELAEPVDGMSAAVFKQTAKELEATIVFGLPINENGQFFIAQVVIDHTGHVAAIYRKRHLAQFGASMERDFFSRGTDICTFDCKGVRVGLMICYDIRFPEHARRLAWEEGADVLLHPSAFSKDDTYPSWHAFVLTRAVENQVYLLSVNRAGAMWGGSVMQPPWSGWNVQADVFAEAEAIRVYEIDAGVLEDVRRTYSYREDADW
;
A
#
# COMPACT_ATOMS: atom_id res chain seq x y z
N MET A 1 15.57 8.65 -0.98
CA MET A 1 14.71 7.96 -1.97
C MET A 1 13.38 8.71 -2.06
N LYS A 2 12.80 8.88 -3.24
CA LYS A 2 11.49 9.54 -3.42
C LYS A 2 10.37 8.50 -3.57
N ILE A 3 9.39 8.49 -2.67
CA ILE A 3 8.19 7.65 -2.78
C ILE A 3 6.96 8.51 -3.05
N ALA A 4 6.21 8.18 -4.08
CA ALA A 4 4.90 8.74 -4.37
C ALA A 4 3.79 7.89 -3.74
N ILE A 5 2.84 8.56 -3.07
CA ILE A 5 1.55 7.96 -2.70
C ILE A 5 0.54 8.34 -3.79
N TYR A 6 -0.15 7.36 -4.36
CA TYR A 6 -1.31 7.60 -5.21
C TYR A 6 -2.60 7.26 -4.47
N GLN A 7 -3.43 8.26 -4.22
CA GLN A 7 -4.82 8.13 -3.81
C GLN A 7 -5.72 8.27 -5.05
N PRO A 8 -6.03 7.20 -5.80
CA PRO A 8 -6.88 7.25 -6.98
C PRO A 8 -8.36 7.21 -6.62
N GLU A 9 -9.20 7.84 -7.44
CA GLU A 9 -10.61 7.48 -7.52
C GLU A 9 -10.73 6.08 -8.14
N ILE A 10 -11.46 5.19 -7.46
CA ILE A 10 -11.79 3.86 -7.98
C ILE A 10 -13.30 3.86 -8.24
N PRO A 11 -13.77 3.73 -9.49
CA PRO A 11 -15.20 3.65 -9.77
C PRO A 11 -15.86 2.41 -9.18
N ASP A 12 -17.06 2.56 -8.61
CA ASP A 12 -17.84 1.43 -8.07
C ASP A 12 -18.41 0.50 -9.16
N THR A 13 -18.28 0.88 -10.41
CA THR A 13 -18.76 0.12 -11.59
C THR A 13 -17.75 -0.89 -12.11
N ILE A 14 -16.59 -1.05 -11.47
CA ILE A 14 -15.57 -2.02 -11.89
C ILE A 14 -15.96 -3.43 -11.43
N VAL A 15 -16.90 -4.02 -12.16
CA VAL A 15 -17.45 -5.36 -11.91
C VAL A 15 -17.24 -6.32 -13.09
N THR A 16 -16.52 -5.89 -14.13
CA THR A 16 -16.13 -6.71 -15.29
C THR A 16 -14.65 -6.55 -15.61
N ALA A 17 -14.05 -7.55 -16.29
CA ALA A 17 -12.66 -7.50 -16.70
C ALA A 17 -12.36 -6.31 -17.63
N GLU A 18 -13.30 -5.95 -18.51
CA GLU A 18 -13.12 -4.81 -19.41
C GLU A 18 -13.06 -3.48 -18.64
N ALA A 19 -13.98 -3.27 -17.69
CA ALA A 19 -13.96 -2.07 -16.84
C ALA A 19 -12.67 -1.99 -16.01
N ARG A 20 -12.22 -3.14 -15.46
CA ARG A 20 -10.94 -3.25 -14.73
C ARG A 20 -9.77 -2.86 -15.62
N ASN A 21 -9.69 -3.43 -16.82
CA ASN A 21 -8.59 -3.17 -17.77
C ASN A 21 -8.52 -1.70 -18.19
N GLN A 22 -9.67 -1.06 -18.42
CA GLN A 22 -9.75 0.38 -18.72
C GLN A 22 -9.28 1.22 -17.52
N HIS A 23 -9.72 0.85 -16.31
CA HIS A 23 -9.32 1.53 -15.08
C HIS A 23 -7.81 1.45 -14.84
N VAL A 24 -7.20 0.27 -15.02
CA VAL A 24 -5.76 0.09 -14.83
C VAL A 24 -4.95 0.91 -15.83
N LYS A 25 -5.38 1.01 -17.09
CA LYS A 25 -4.77 1.91 -18.08
C LYS A 25 -4.87 3.38 -17.66
N ARG A 26 -6.01 3.80 -17.11
CA ARG A 26 -6.21 5.16 -16.56
C ARG A 26 -5.22 5.44 -15.42
N LEU A 27 -5.10 4.52 -14.46
CA LEU A 27 -4.14 4.65 -13.35
C LEU A 27 -2.71 4.80 -13.89
N ALA A 28 -2.30 3.92 -14.79
CA ALA A 28 -0.96 3.98 -15.40
C ALA A 28 -0.73 5.29 -16.19
N GLN A 29 -1.75 5.82 -16.85
CA GLN A 29 -1.67 7.13 -17.52
C GLN A 29 -1.49 8.27 -16.51
N ALA A 30 -2.26 8.28 -15.43
CA ALA A 30 -2.13 9.29 -14.37
C ALA A 30 -0.74 9.27 -13.73
N ILE A 31 -0.20 8.09 -13.47
CA ILE A 31 1.16 7.88 -12.96
C ILE A 31 2.19 8.50 -13.91
N ARG A 32 2.12 8.22 -15.22
CA ARG A 32 3.03 8.81 -16.22
C ARG A 32 2.94 10.33 -16.26
N LEU A 33 1.72 10.87 -16.26
CA LEU A 33 1.48 12.32 -16.33
C LEU A 33 2.04 13.04 -15.09
N HIS A 34 1.96 12.41 -13.92
CA HIS A 34 2.57 12.94 -12.71
C HIS A 34 4.09 12.86 -12.76
N ALA A 35 4.64 11.69 -13.11
CA ALA A 35 6.09 11.47 -13.19
C ALA A 35 6.80 12.43 -14.17
N ALA A 36 6.12 12.83 -15.24
CA ALA A 36 6.62 13.84 -16.19
C ALA A 36 6.83 15.24 -15.56
N LYS A 37 6.16 15.54 -14.44
CA LYS A 37 6.28 16.79 -13.70
C LYS A 37 7.16 16.64 -12.47
N GLU A 38 6.97 15.55 -11.74
CA GLU A 38 7.67 15.26 -10.49
C GLU A 38 8.08 13.78 -10.46
N PRO A 39 9.34 13.47 -10.83
CA PRO A 39 9.85 12.10 -10.82
C PRO A 39 9.94 11.53 -9.39
N PHE A 40 9.76 10.21 -9.29
CA PHE A 40 9.86 9.43 -8.06
C PHE A 40 10.58 8.10 -8.32
N ASP A 41 11.16 7.50 -7.28
CA ASP A 41 11.81 6.18 -7.36
C ASP A 41 10.79 5.03 -7.22
N MET A 42 9.70 5.29 -6.50
CA MET A 42 8.64 4.32 -6.23
C MET A 42 7.29 5.03 -6.20
N ILE A 43 6.22 4.36 -6.65
CA ILE A 43 4.84 4.77 -6.40
C ILE A 43 4.03 3.61 -5.81
N VAL A 44 3.24 3.92 -4.79
CA VAL A 44 2.35 2.96 -4.12
C VAL A 44 0.88 3.31 -4.35
N LEU A 45 0.11 2.31 -4.74
CA LEU A 45 -1.33 2.38 -4.93
C LEU A 45 -2.06 1.64 -3.79
N PRO A 46 -3.36 1.91 -3.56
CA PRO A 46 -4.13 1.31 -2.49
C PRO A 46 -4.34 -0.19 -2.63
N GLU A 47 -4.93 -0.77 -1.58
CA GLU A 47 -5.49 -2.13 -1.61
C GLU A 47 -6.52 -2.25 -2.74
N LEU A 48 -6.49 -3.38 -3.47
CA LEU A 48 -7.43 -3.67 -4.56
C LEU A 48 -7.59 -2.51 -5.56
N ALA A 49 -6.53 -1.75 -5.82
CA ALA A 49 -6.54 -0.60 -6.72
C ALA A 49 -7.12 -0.88 -8.13
N THR A 50 -7.15 -2.14 -8.57
CA THR A 50 -7.69 -2.52 -9.87
C THR A 50 -9.22 -2.64 -9.93
N ILE A 51 -9.90 -2.86 -8.79
CA ILE A 51 -11.36 -3.11 -8.73
C ILE A 51 -12.02 -2.34 -7.58
N THR A 52 -13.35 -2.22 -7.58
CA THR A 52 -14.03 -1.66 -6.40
C THR A 52 -14.09 -2.69 -5.26
N TYR A 53 -14.09 -2.18 -4.03
CA TYR A 53 -14.37 -2.96 -2.82
C TYR A 53 -15.89 -3.07 -2.65
N SER A 54 -16.50 -4.10 -3.24
CA SER A 54 -17.94 -4.32 -3.13
C SER A 54 -18.29 -5.80 -3.20
N ARG A 55 -19.46 -6.18 -2.66
CA ARG A 55 -19.97 -7.55 -2.77
C ARG A 55 -20.16 -7.98 -4.22
N GLU A 56 -20.61 -7.07 -5.08
CA GLU A 56 -20.81 -7.35 -6.51
C GLU A 56 -19.49 -7.68 -7.21
N ALA A 57 -18.44 -6.89 -6.99
CA ALA A 57 -17.11 -7.18 -7.52
C ALA A 57 -16.55 -8.49 -6.94
N PHE A 58 -16.75 -8.75 -5.64
CA PHE A 58 -16.22 -9.96 -5.02
C PHE A 58 -16.94 -11.24 -5.48
N LEU A 59 -18.22 -11.16 -5.83
CA LEU A 59 -18.94 -12.26 -6.50
C LEU A 59 -18.45 -12.52 -7.93
N ALA A 60 -17.79 -11.54 -8.56
CA ALA A 60 -17.25 -11.63 -9.91
C ALA A 60 -15.73 -11.94 -9.93
N LEU A 61 -15.14 -12.45 -8.84
CA LEU A 61 -13.70 -12.73 -8.76
C LEU A 61 -13.19 -13.73 -9.79
N ASP A 62 -14.01 -14.68 -10.26
CA ASP A 62 -13.64 -15.58 -11.36
C ASP A 62 -13.27 -14.82 -12.65
N GLU A 63 -13.85 -13.64 -12.87
CA GLU A 63 -13.55 -12.76 -14.00
C GLU A 63 -12.54 -11.66 -13.62
N LEU A 64 -12.65 -11.14 -12.40
CA LEU A 64 -11.90 -9.96 -11.94
C LEU A 64 -10.51 -10.27 -11.37
N ALA A 65 -10.32 -11.43 -10.77
CA ALA A 65 -9.02 -11.85 -10.25
C ALA A 65 -8.09 -12.26 -11.40
N GLU A 66 -6.84 -11.85 -11.31
CA GLU A 66 -5.84 -12.14 -12.34
C GLU A 66 -4.77 -13.11 -11.83
N PRO A 67 -4.09 -13.88 -12.69
CA PRO A 67 -2.78 -14.40 -12.31
C PRO A 67 -1.83 -13.22 -12.02
N VAL A 68 -0.78 -13.47 -11.23
CA VAL A 68 0.20 -12.44 -10.83
C VAL A 68 0.81 -11.69 -12.02
N ASP A 69 0.99 -12.36 -13.15
CA ASP A 69 1.54 -11.82 -14.38
C ASP A 69 0.48 -11.44 -15.43
N GLY A 70 -0.77 -11.26 -14.99
CA GLY A 70 -1.93 -10.90 -15.81
C GLY A 70 -1.89 -9.49 -16.41
N MET A 71 -3.04 -9.05 -16.91
CA MET A 71 -3.19 -7.79 -17.65
C MET A 71 -2.69 -6.59 -16.84
N SER A 72 -3.06 -6.51 -15.56
CA SER A 72 -2.68 -5.39 -14.70
C SER A 72 -1.18 -5.33 -14.51
N ALA A 73 -0.55 -6.48 -14.25
CA ALA A 73 0.90 -6.58 -14.15
C ALA A 73 1.60 -6.20 -15.47
N ALA A 74 1.07 -6.60 -16.63
CA ALA A 74 1.65 -6.22 -17.92
C ALA A 74 1.68 -4.69 -18.12
N VAL A 75 0.58 -4.00 -17.77
CA VAL A 75 0.50 -2.53 -17.85
C VAL A 75 1.51 -1.88 -16.89
N PHE A 76 1.58 -2.34 -15.64
CA PHE A 76 2.49 -1.75 -14.66
C PHE A 76 3.96 -2.12 -14.92
N LYS A 77 4.27 -3.29 -15.48
CA LYS A 77 5.63 -3.65 -15.96
C LYS A 77 6.13 -2.70 -17.04
N GLN A 78 5.27 -2.40 -18.01
CA GLN A 78 5.61 -1.43 -19.05
C GLN A 78 5.82 -0.03 -18.45
N THR A 79 4.93 0.38 -17.55
CA THR A 79 5.01 1.70 -16.90
C THR A 79 6.25 1.84 -16.00
N ALA A 80 6.61 0.80 -15.25
CA ALA A 80 7.80 0.78 -14.39
C ALA A 80 9.09 0.94 -15.19
N LYS A 81 9.21 0.23 -16.33
CA LYS A 81 10.34 0.35 -17.26
C LYS A 81 10.45 1.75 -17.87
N GLU A 82 9.33 2.32 -18.29
CA GLU A 82 9.30 3.66 -18.91
C GLU A 82 9.73 4.76 -17.94
N LEU A 83 9.40 4.60 -16.66
CA LEU A 83 9.68 5.61 -15.63
C LEU A 83 10.96 5.32 -14.84
N GLU A 84 11.61 4.18 -15.07
CA GLU A 84 12.70 3.65 -14.24
C GLU A 84 12.37 3.68 -12.74
N ALA A 85 11.11 3.38 -12.40
CA ALA A 85 10.55 3.47 -11.06
C ALA A 85 9.84 2.19 -10.65
N THR A 86 9.87 1.87 -9.35
CA THR A 86 9.12 0.74 -8.78
C THR A 86 7.64 1.07 -8.67
N ILE A 87 6.75 0.15 -9.06
CA ILE A 87 5.30 0.30 -8.91
C ILE A 87 4.78 -0.77 -7.95
N VAL A 88 4.11 -0.34 -6.88
CA VAL A 88 3.51 -1.19 -5.87
C VAL A 88 1.98 -1.08 -5.98
N PHE A 89 1.30 -2.10 -6.50
CA PHE A 89 -0.14 -2.02 -6.79
C PHE A 89 -0.94 -3.19 -6.23
N GLY A 90 -2.18 -2.91 -5.83
CA GLY A 90 -3.08 -3.87 -5.19
C GLY A 90 -4.09 -4.46 -6.18
N LEU A 91 -4.29 -5.77 -6.15
CA LEU A 91 -5.27 -6.47 -6.98
C LEU A 91 -5.75 -7.77 -6.30
N PRO A 92 -6.92 -8.31 -6.69
CA PRO A 92 -7.24 -9.70 -6.40
C PRO A 92 -6.43 -10.61 -7.34
N ILE A 93 -5.71 -11.58 -6.77
CA ILE A 93 -5.04 -12.61 -7.56
C ILE A 93 -5.74 -13.96 -7.43
N ASN A 94 -5.75 -14.75 -8.51
CA ASN A 94 -6.19 -16.14 -8.52
C ASN A 94 -4.96 -17.06 -8.61
N GLU A 95 -4.76 -17.86 -7.57
CA GLU A 95 -3.71 -18.89 -7.55
C GLU A 95 -4.36 -20.25 -7.31
N ASN A 96 -4.40 -21.07 -8.36
CA ASN A 96 -4.92 -22.43 -8.31
C ASN A 96 -6.37 -22.51 -7.77
N GLY A 97 -7.22 -21.55 -8.13
CA GLY A 97 -8.62 -21.51 -7.71
C GLY A 97 -8.85 -20.88 -6.33
N GLN A 98 -7.80 -20.32 -5.71
CA GLN A 98 -7.92 -19.53 -4.48
C GLN A 98 -7.67 -18.06 -4.78
N PHE A 99 -8.55 -17.19 -4.27
CA PHE A 99 -8.40 -15.75 -4.41
C PHE A 99 -7.66 -15.16 -3.22
N PHE A 100 -6.75 -14.22 -3.47
CA PHE A 100 -6.06 -13.46 -2.44
C PHE A 100 -6.16 -11.96 -2.73
N ILE A 101 -6.29 -11.15 -1.67
CA ILE A 101 -5.98 -9.72 -1.77
C ILE A 101 -4.46 -9.60 -1.75
N ALA A 102 -3.88 -9.10 -2.84
CA ALA A 102 -2.44 -9.02 -2.98
C ALA A 102 -1.94 -7.62 -3.30
N GLN A 103 -0.74 -7.32 -2.84
CA GLN A 103 0.06 -6.20 -3.32
C GLN A 103 1.26 -6.74 -4.10
N VAL A 104 1.38 -6.35 -5.36
CA VAL A 104 2.46 -6.76 -6.26
C VAL A 104 3.45 -5.62 -6.41
N VAL A 105 4.73 -5.94 -6.30
CA VAL A 105 5.85 -5.01 -6.50
C VAL A 105 6.51 -5.31 -7.83
N ILE A 106 6.47 -4.33 -8.72
CA ILE A 106 7.19 -4.36 -9.99
C ILE A 106 8.37 -3.42 -9.89
N ASP A 107 9.58 -3.94 -10.04
CA ASP A 107 10.78 -3.11 -10.00
C ASP A 107 10.94 -2.25 -11.26
N HIS A 108 11.92 -1.34 -11.23
CA HIS A 108 12.24 -0.44 -12.33
C HIS A 108 12.65 -1.16 -13.64
N THR A 109 12.97 -2.45 -13.60
CA THR A 109 13.28 -3.27 -14.78
C THR A 109 12.07 -4.03 -15.31
N GLY A 110 10.92 -3.92 -14.64
CA GLY A 110 9.68 -4.61 -14.95
C GLY A 110 9.63 -6.07 -14.50
N HIS A 111 10.48 -6.48 -13.54
CA HIS A 111 10.36 -7.78 -12.88
C HIS A 111 9.44 -7.70 -11.67
N VAL A 112 8.78 -8.81 -11.35
CA VAL A 112 8.00 -8.94 -10.11
C VAL A 112 8.99 -9.17 -8.97
N ALA A 113 9.29 -8.13 -8.20
CA ALA A 113 10.27 -8.18 -7.12
C ALA A 113 9.69 -8.80 -5.84
N ALA A 114 8.40 -8.61 -5.58
CA ALA A 114 7.71 -9.17 -4.42
C ALA A 114 6.20 -9.25 -4.66
N ILE A 115 5.57 -10.18 -3.93
CA ILE A 115 4.11 -10.34 -3.90
C ILE A 115 3.73 -10.55 -2.44
N TYR A 116 2.93 -9.66 -1.88
CA TYR A 116 2.40 -9.82 -0.55
C TYR A 116 0.92 -10.20 -0.63
N ARG A 117 0.54 -11.30 0.03
CA ARG A 117 -0.85 -11.73 0.17
C ARG A 117 -1.34 -11.36 1.57
N LYS A 118 -2.47 -10.66 1.66
CA LYS A 118 -3.03 -10.17 2.93
C LYS A 118 -3.15 -11.29 3.96
N ARG A 119 -2.54 -11.11 5.11
CA ARG A 119 -2.47 -12.14 6.18
C ARG A 119 -3.72 -12.13 7.06
N HIS A 120 -4.23 -10.94 7.36
CA HIS A 120 -5.38 -10.75 8.23
C HIS A 120 -6.57 -10.26 7.41
N LEU A 121 -7.54 -11.14 7.17
CA LEU A 121 -8.77 -10.80 6.46
C LEU A 121 -9.78 -10.16 7.41
N ALA A 122 -10.32 -9.01 7.03
CA ALA A 122 -11.32 -8.30 7.81
C ALA A 122 -12.74 -8.84 7.57
N GLN A 123 -13.52 -8.95 8.64
CA GLN A 123 -14.93 -9.37 8.59
C GLN A 123 -15.76 -8.69 9.68
N PHE A 124 -15.74 -7.37 9.68
CA PHE A 124 -16.54 -6.51 10.54
C PHE A 124 -16.77 -5.18 9.81
N GLY A 125 -17.76 -4.41 10.27
CA GLY A 125 -18.18 -3.19 9.57
C GLY A 125 -18.65 -3.52 8.16
N ALA A 126 -18.15 -2.76 7.18
CA ALA A 126 -18.44 -3.00 5.76
C ALA A 126 -17.63 -4.14 5.12
N SER A 127 -16.71 -4.77 5.86
CA SER A 127 -15.79 -5.79 5.32
C SER A 127 -16.40 -7.19 5.27
N MET A 128 -16.09 -7.93 4.20
CA MET A 128 -16.61 -9.29 3.93
C MET A 128 -15.54 -10.25 3.39
N GLU A 129 -14.27 -9.99 3.68
CA GLU A 129 -13.15 -10.64 2.98
C GLU A 129 -13.05 -12.14 3.22
N ARG A 130 -13.45 -12.63 4.41
CA ARG A 130 -13.38 -14.07 4.73
C ARG A 130 -14.38 -14.89 3.91
N ASP A 131 -15.38 -14.25 3.32
CA ASP A 131 -16.35 -14.93 2.46
C ASP A 131 -15.76 -15.21 1.06
N PHE A 132 -14.73 -14.46 0.64
CA PHE A 132 -14.25 -14.44 -0.76
C PHE A 132 -12.76 -14.72 -0.94
N PHE A 133 -11.93 -14.42 0.07
CA PHE A 133 -10.47 -14.48 -0.04
C PHE A 133 -9.85 -15.48 0.94
N SER A 134 -8.70 -16.01 0.54
CA SER A 134 -7.81 -16.83 1.34
C SER A 134 -6.75 -15.98 2.03
N ARG A 135 -6.23 -16.47 3.16
CA ARG A 135 -5.20 -15.78 3.95
C ARG A 135 -3.81 -16.07 3.40
N GLY A 136 -2.99 -15.03 3.24
CA GLY A 136 -1.55 -15.18 3.07
C GLY A 136 -0.86 -15.54 4.39
N THR A 137 0.40 -15.99 4.30
CA THR A 137 1.21 -16.37 5.47
C THR A 137 2.51 -15.57 5.60
N ASP A 138 2.97 -15.00 4.49
CA ASP A 138 4.33 -14.49 4.34
C ASP A 138 4.55 -13.16 5.05
N ILE A 139 5.77 -12.94 5.54
CA ILE A 139 6.27 -11.60 5.83
C ILE A 139 6.98 -11.13 4.57
N CYS A 140 6.64 -9.94 4.08
CA CYS A 140 7.11 -9.49 2.78
C CYS A 140 7.86 -8.17 2.90
N THR A 141 9.13 -8.21 2.54
CA THR A 141 9.97 -7.04 2.35
C THR A 141 10.67 -7.09 1.00
N PHE A 142 11.09 -5.92 0.52
CA PHE A 142 11.87 -5.79 -0.70
C PHE A 142 12.77 -4.56 -0.60
N ASP A 143 13.80 -4.49 -1.42
CA ASP A 143 14.72 -3.37 -1.47
C ASP A 143 14.39 -2.45 -2.65
N CYS A 144 14.40 -1.13 -2.42
CA CYS A 144 14.30 -0.12 -3.48
C CYS A 144 15.30 1.00 -3.20
N LYS A 145 16.23 1.24 -4.14
CA LYS A 145 17.28 2.27 -4.03
C LYS A 145 18.03 2.25 -2.69
N GLY A 146 18.29 1.06 -2.15
CA GLY A 146 19.01 0.87 -0.88
C GLY A 146 18.16 1.05 0.38
N VAL A 147 16.84 1.27 0.25
CA VAL A 147 15.90 1.32 1.37
C VAL A 147 15.12 0.01 1.43
N ARG A 148 15.11 -0.60 2.62
CA ARG A 148 14.31 -1.80 2.91
C ARG A 148 12.85 -1.40 3.18
N VAL A 149 11.93 -1.97 2.41
CA VAL A 149 10.50 -1.64 2.45
C VAL A 149 9.70 -2.87 2.87
N GLY A 150 8.84 -2.72 3.88
CA GLY A 150 7.90 -3.75 4.32
C GLY A 150 6.47 -3.51 3.83
N LEU A 151 5.74 -4.58 3.56
CA LEU A 151 4.34 -4.52 3.09
C LEU A 151 3.35 -5.01 4.15
N MET A 152 2.27 -4.26 4.33
CA MET A 152 1.09 -4.62 5.12
C MET A 152 -0.16 -4.17 4.36
N ILE A 153 -1.29 -4.88 4.45
CA ILE A 153 -2.53 -4.48 3.78
C ILE A 153 -3.63 -4.23 4.80
N CYS A 154 -4.19 -3.01 4.79
CA CYS A 154 -5.42 -2.63 5.47
C CYS A 154 -5.53 -3.14 6.91
N TYR A 155 -6.29 -4.21 7.15
CA TYR A 155 -6.52 -4.78 8.47
C TYR A 155 -5.25 -5.23 9.20
N ASP A 156 -4.18 -5.53 8.46
CA ASP A 156 -2.87 -5.90 9.01
C ASP A 156 -2.32 -4.86 9.99
N ILE A 157 -2.64 -3.56 9.82
CA ILE A 157 -2.13 -2.49 10.71
C ILE A 157 -2.56 -2.63 12.17
N ARG A 158 -3.66 -3.35 12.41
CA ARG A 158 -4.20 -3.57 13.76
C ARG A 158 -3.36 -4.57 14.57
N PHE A 159 -2.46 -5.30 13.93
CA PHE A 159 -1.59 -6.31 14.54
C PHE A 159 -0.18 -5.74 14.75
N PRO A 160 0.15 -5.19 15.95
CA PRO A 160 1.44 -4.56 16.21
C PRO A 160 2.62 -5.49 15.92
N GLU A 161 2.47 -6.80 16.15
CA GLU A 161 3.49 -7.81 15.92
C GLU A 161 3.91 -7.88 14.45
N HIS A 162 2.99 -7.62 13.52
CA HIS A 162 3.30 -7.64 12.11
C HIS A 162 4.18 -6.44 11.70
N ALA A 163 3.82 -5.24 12.15
CA ALA A 163 4.63 -4.05 11.94
C ALA A 163 6.00 -4.14 12.63
N ARG A 164 6.01 -4.67 13.87
CA ARG A 164 7.24 -4.90 14.64
C ARG A 164 8.19 -5.84 13.90
N ARG A 165 7.69 -6.98 13.44
CA ARG A 165 8.47 -7.96 12.69
C ARG A 165 9.06 -7.36 11.42
N LEU A 166 8.26 -6.64 10.63
CA LEU A 166 8.77 -5.96 9.42
C LEU A 166 9.88 -4.95 9.75
N ALA A 167 9.71 -4.14 10.79
CA ALA A 167 10.64 -3.05 11.10
C ALA A 167 11.90 -3.47 11.86
N TRP A 168 11.84 -4.52 12.68
CA TRP A 168 12.92 -4.92 13.59
C TRP A 168 13.61 -6.21 13.15
N GLU A 169 12.85 -7.24 12.80
CA GLU A 169 13.43 -8.52 12.36
C GLU A 169 13.86 -8.43 10.88
N GLU A 170 13.00 -7.86 10.03
CA GLU A 170 13.28 -7.75 8.59
C GLU A 170 14.02 -6.46 8.19
N GLY A 171 14.25 -5.57 9.17
CA GLY A 171 15.03 -4.35 9.03
C GLY A 171 14.38 -3.26 8.15
N ALA A 172 13.05 -3.24 8.03
CA ALA A 172 12.39 -2.22 7.22
C ALA A 172 12.54 -0.81 7.80
N ASP A 173 12.89 0.12 6.93
CA ASP A 173 12.96 1.56 7.21
C ASP A 173 11.67 2.27 6.82
N VAL A 174 10.94 1.68 5.86
CA VAL A 174 9.65 2.16 5.36
C VAL A 174 8.65 1.01 5.42
N LEU A 175 7.46 1.29 5.95
CA LEU A 175 6.30 0.41 5.84
C LEU A 175 5.29 1.02 4.86
N LEU A 176 4.92 0.25 3.84
CA LEU A 176 3.78 0.58 2.99
C LEU A 176 2.55 -0.13 3.52
N HIS A 177 1.48 0.66 3.67
CA HIS A 177 0.18 0.19 4.11
C HIS A 177 -0.92 0.54 3.08
N PRO A 178 -0.99 -0.16 1.93
CA PRO A 178 -2.14 -0.09 1.04
C PRO A 178 -3.42 -0.50 1.75
N SER A 179 -4.50 0.26 1.57
CA SER A 179 -5.72 0.12 2.35
C SER A 179 -6.98 0.52 1.59
N ALA A 180 -8.12 0.05 2.09
CA ALA A 180 -9.46 0.47 1.69
C ALA A 180 -10.30 0.80 2.94
N PHE A 181 -9.89 1.81 3.71
CA PHE A 181 -10.66 2.28 4.88
C PHE A 181 -11.82 3.16 4.43
N SER A 182 -13.04 2.65 4.50
CA SER A 182 -14.25 3.47 4.33
C SER A 182 -14.45 4.34 5.55
N LYS A 183 -15.13 5.49 5.41
CA LYS A 183 -15.55 6.36 6.51
C LYS A 183 -16.72 5.79 7.32
N ASP A 184 -16.61 4.53 7.72
CA ASP A 184 -17.46 3.90 8.72
C ASP A 184 -16.89 4.12 10.15
N ASP A 185 -17.49 3.49 11.15
CA ASP A 185 -17.08 3.62 12.57
C ASP A 185 -15.64 3.18 12.84
N THR A 186 -14.98 2.49 11.90
CA THR A 186 -13.61 2.03 12.04
C THR A 186 -12.59 3.08 11.59
N TYR A 187 -13.01 4.02 10.72
CA TYR A 187 -12.16 5.06 10.14
C TYR A 187 -11.45 5.96 11.16
N PRO A 188 -12.11 6.45 12.23
CA PRO A 188 -11.45 7.37 13.17
C PRO A 188 -10.21 6.78 13.86
N SER A 189 -10.15 5.45 13.97
CA SER A 189 -9.01 4.75 14.59
C SER A 189 -7.81 4.57 13.64
N TRP A 190 -8.00 4.69 12.33
CA TRP A 190 -6.99 4.31 11.33
C TRP A 190 -5.72 5.15 11.43
N HIS A 191 -5.82 6.49 11.47
CA HIS A 191 -4.66 7.36 11.58
C HIS A 191 -3.93 7.21 12.92
N ALA A 192 -4.63 6.85 13.99
CA ALA A 192 -4.01 6.53 15.27
C ALA A 192 -3.14 5.26 15.17
N PHE A 193 -3.59 4.23 14.44
CA PHE A 193 -2.75 3.07 14.15
C PHE A 193 -1.53 3.45 13.30
N VAL A 194 -1.70 4.26 12.26
CA VAL A 194 -0.56 4.72 11.43
C VAL A 194 0.49 5.43 12.27
N LEU A 195 0.07 6.41 13.07
CA LEU A 195 0.96 7.14 13.97
C LEU A 195 1.70 6.19 14.92
N THR A 196 0.94 5.31 15.59
CA THR A 196 1.49 4.38 16.59
C THR A 196 2.51 3.44 15.95
N ARG A 197 2.17 2.81 14.82
CA ARG A 197 3.04 1.83 14.15
C ARG A 197 4.31 2.46 13.62
N ALA A 198 4.26 3.70 13.13
CA ALA A 198 5.45 4.42 12.69
C ALA A 198 6.38 4.75 13.87
N VAL A 199 5.83 5.38 14.91
CA VAL A 199 6.62 5.91 16.03
C VAL A 199 7.19 4.81 16.92
N GLU A 200 6.40 3.78 17.25
CA GLU A 200 6.86 2.70 18.13
C GLU A 200 7.96 1.83 17.47
N ASN A 201 8.01 1.85 16.13
CA ASN A 201 8.98 1.11 15.34
C ASN A 201 10.09 2.00 14.78
N GLN A 202 9.99 3.32 14.87
CA GLN A 202 10.92 4.29 14.30
C GLN A 202 11.18 4.04 12.80
N VAL A 203 10.08 4.04 12.03
CA VAL A 203 10.05 3.84 10.57
C VAL A 203 9.12 4.85 9.91
N TYR A 204 9.38 5.19 8.66
CA TYR A 204 8.38 5.89 7.85
C TYR A 204 7.20 4.94 7.58
N LEU A 205 5.96 5.46 7.61
CA LEU A 205 4.77 4.68 7.26
C LEU A 205 3.91 5.46 6.26
N LEU A 206 3.72 4.87 5.09
CA LEU A 206 2.90 5.42 4.02
C LEU A 206 1.63 4.57 3.91
N SER A 207 0.51 5.11 4.38
CA SER A 207 -0.78 4.44 4.38
C SER A 207 -1.66 5.01 3.29
N VAL A 208 -2.04 4.17 2.32
CA VAL A 208 -2.59 4.60 1.03
C VAL A 208 -4.01 4.10 0.89
N ASN A 209 -4.95 4.99 0.67
CA ASN A 209 -6.37 4.68 0.52
C ASN A 209 -6.88 5.20 -0.83
N ARG A 210 -8.07 4.77 -1.25
CA ARG A 210 -8.73 5.32 -2.45
C ARG A 210 -9.33 6.70 -2.15
N ALA A 211 -9.54 7.50 -3.20
CA ALA A 211 -10.22 8.80 -3.12
C ALA A 211 -11.74 8.66 -3.02
N GLY A 212 -12.39 9.72 -2.54
CA GLY A 212 -13.85 9.87 -2.54
C GLY A 212 -14.42 10.28 -1.18
N ALA A 213 -15.69 10.70 -1.18
CA ALA A 213 -16.38 11.18 0.02
C ALA A 213 -16.43 10.13 1.14
N MET A 214 -16.64 8.86 0.79
CA MET A 214 -16.63 7.74 1.73
C MET A 214 -15.22 7.18 2.00
N TRP A 215 -14.18 7.82 1.47
CA TRP A 215 -12.80 7.33 1.48
C TRP A 215 -11.84 8.51 1.74
N GLY A 216 -10.62 8.44 1.19
CA GLY A 216 -9.59 9.46 1.30
C GLY A 216 -8.72 9.31 2.53
N GLY A 217 -8.00 10.38 2.87
CA GLY A 217 -7.19 10.41 4.09
C GLY A 217 -5.93 9.54 4.01
N SER A 218 -5.41 9.23 2.83
CA SER A 218 -4.05 8.68 2.71
C SER A 218 -3.07 9.53 3.52
N VAL A 219 -2.04 8.93 4.08
CA VAL A 219 -1.16 9.62 5.03
C VAL A 219 0.28 9.15 4.91
N MET A 220 1.21 10.10 4.94
CA MET A 220 2.63 9.83 5.19
C MET A 220 2.93 10.23 6.63
N GLN A 221 3.40 9.26 7.43
CA GLN A 221 3.84 9.46 8.79
C GLN A 221 5.36 9.30 8.88
N PRO A 222 6.11 10.35 9.30
CA PRO A 222 7.53 10.24 9.61
C PRO A 222 7.80 9.27 10.78
N PRO A 223 9.06 8.81 10.98
CA PRO A 223 9.42 7.88 12.06
C PRO A 223 9.26 8.46 13.47
N TRP A 224 8.95 9.75 13.58
CA TRP A 224 8.66 10.43 14.82
C TRP A 224 7.50 11.41 14.64
N SER A 225 6.79 11.72 15.73
CA SER A 225 5.80 12.78 15.78
C SER A 225 6.06 13.66 16.99
N GLY A 226 6.11 14.97 16.77
CA GLY A 226 6.39 15.96 17.79
C GLY A 226 5.88 17.33 17.37
N TRP A 227 6.12 18.35 18.18
CA TRP A 227 5.56 19.71 17.94
C TRP A 227 5.79 20.27 16.53
N ASN A 228 6.93 19.92 15.91
CA ASN A 228 7.31 20.41 14.58
C ASN A 228 7.33 19.32 13.50
N VAL A 229 6.93 18.09 13.82
CA VAL A 229 6.92 16.95 12.89
C VAL A 229 5.56 16.28 13.01
N GLN A 230 4.75 16.40 11.96
CA GLN A 230 3.39 15.88 11.90
C GLN A 230 3.20 15.03 10.66
N ALA A 231 2.21 14.15 10.69
CA ALA A 231 1.79 13.40 9.52
C ALA A 231 1.28 14.36 8.43
N ASP A 232 1.54 14.04 7.16
CA ASP A 232 0.86 14.69 6.05
C ASP A 232 -0.34 13.86 5.62
N VAL A 233 -1.54 14.40 5.84
CA VAL A 233 -2.82 13.72 5.55
C VAL A 233 -3.45 14.32 4.29
N PHE A 234 -3.84 13.45 3.37
CA PHE A 234 -4.50 13.82 2.13
C PHE A 234 -5.95 14.24 2.41
N ALA A 235 -6.45 15.16 1.59
CA ALA A 235 -7.88 15.41 1.48
C ALA A 235 -8.59 14.21 0.81
N GLU A 236 -9.86 14.37 0.45
CA GLU A 236 -10.67 13.29 -0.13
C GLU A 236 -10.46 13.07 -1.63
N ALA A 237 -9.96 14.10 -2.34
CA ALA A 237 -9.85 14.10 -3.79
C ALA A 237 -8.75 13.15 -4.30
N GLU A 238 -8.84 12.76 -5.58
CA GLU A 238 -7.76 12.03 -6.25
C GLU A 238 -6.48 12.88 -6.26
N ALA A 239 -5.37 12.31 -5.81
CA ALA A 239 -4.10 13.02 -5.73
C ALA A 239 -2.90 12.07 -5.72
N ILE A 240 -1.76 12.58 -6.21
CA ILE A 240 -0.45 11.98 -6.04
C ILE A 240 0.44 13.00 -5.32
N ARG A 241 1.15 12.58 -4.28
CA ARG A 241 2.18 13.40 -3.61
C ARG A 241 3.47 12.60 -3.47
N VAL A 242 4.60 13.27 -3.67
CA VAL A 242 5.94 12.68 -3.55
C VAL A 242 6.57 13.10 -2.22
N TYR A 243 7.16 12.11 -1.54
CA TYR A 243 7.83 12.28 -0.27
C TYR A 243 9.29 11.85 -0.39
N GLU A 244 10.18 12.58 0.25
CA GLU A 244 11.57 12.18 0.40
C GLU A 244 11.73 11.35 1.68
N ILE A 245 12.27 10.15 1.51
CA ILE A 245 12.70 9.27 2.59
C ILE A 245 14.18 9.57 2.83
N ASP A 246 14.44 10.15 4.00
CA ASP A 246 15.76 10.58 4.45
C ASP A 246 16.29 9.61 5.52
N ALA A 247 17.40 8.94 5.21
CA ALA A 247 18.06 8.03 6.14
C ALA A 247 18.60 8.76 7.38
N GLY A 248 19.02 10.02 7.24
CA GLY A 248 19.50 10.84 8.35
C GLY A 248 18.42 11.08 9.40
N VAL A 249 17.15 11.22 8.98
CA VAL A 249 16.02 11.33 9.92
C VAL A 249 15.81 10.04 10.71
N LEU A 250 15.94 8.87 10.07
CA LEU A 250 15.85 7.58 10.76
C LEU A 250 16.99 7.41 11.76
N GLU A 251 18.22 7.70 11.36
CA GLU A 251 19.41 7.65 12.21
C GLU A 251 19.26 8.60 13.41
N ASP A 252 18.85 9.85 13.18
CA ASP A 252 18.65 10.84 14.24
C ASP A 252 17.54 10.44 15.22
N VAL A 253 16.41 9.93 14.73
CA VAL A 253 15.30 9.47 15.60
C VAL A 253 15.73 8.27 16.43
N ARG A 254 16.36 7.26 15.81
CA ARG A 254 16.81 6.03 16.48
C ARG A 254 17.91 6.31 17.51
N ARG A 255 18.80 7.28 17.23
CA ARG A 255 19.84 7.75 18.17
C ARG A 255 19.27 8.60 19.31
N THR A 256 18.31 9.48 19.03
CA THR A 256 17.74 10.41 20.03
C THR A 256 16.80 9.70 20.98
N TYR A 257 16.03 8.74 20.47
CA TYR A 257 15.06 7.95 21.22
C TYR A 257 15.47 6.48 21.17
N SER A 258 16.22 6.03 22.17
CA SER A 258 16.94 4.75 22.21
C SER A 258 16.07 3.49 22.36
N TYR A 259 14.79 3.52 21.96
CA TYR A 259 13.84 2.42 22.17
C TYR A 259 14.34 1.07 21.62
N ARG A 260 15.08 1.13 20.50
CA ARG A 260 15.70 -0.03 19.85
C ARG A 260 16.82 -0.64 20.66
N GLU A 261 17.57 0.17 21.40
CA GLU A 261 18.65 -0.28 22.28
C GLU A 261 18.10 -0.71 23.66
N ASP A 262 17.03 -0.07 24.11
CA ASP A 262 16.38 -0.33 25.40
C ASP A 262 15.43 -1.55 25.39
N ALA A 263 15.15 -2.12 24.23
CA ALA A 263 14.30 -3.30 24.10
C ALA A 263 14.95 -4.54 24.72
N ASP A 264 14.16 -5.35 25.44
CA ASP A 264 14.62 -6.47 26.27
C ASP A 264 14.23 -7.86 25.72
N TRP A 265 13.87 -7.94 24.44
CA TRP A 265 13.38 -9.15 23.77
C TRP A 265 14.20 -9.53 22.54
#